data_AF-A0A2S0LG67-F1
#
_entry.id   AF-A0A2S0LG67-F1
#
_cell.length_a   1.000
_cell.length_b   1.000
_cell.length_c   1.000
_cell.angle_alpha   90.00
_cell.angle_beta   90.00
_cell.angle_gamma   90.00
#
_symmetry.space_group_name_H-M   'P 1'
#
loop_
_entity.id
_entity.type
_entity.pdbx_description
1 polymer ?
#
loop_
_entity_poly.entity_id
_entity_poly.type
_entity_poly.pdbx_seq_one_letter_code
_entity_poly.pdbx_strand_id
1 'polypeptide(L)'
;MRTFTFVLLSLLLFSCKTVQRPKMTAPMDEAAIKTLNEGTYYVYSEPMEKQAPLFFPLLPKEYQETALPLSRFKLQVKADSLYVSYQKVKDSTTTVRMVAGFKGKQKKNFWQRYNRFRIYPFIPIYLGVDIDRIRIAPDKDGDLLVEVYKDRQGAVMFVQFFNTYYDTFVFKREEHNELPEKTTTE
;
A
#
# COMPACT_ATOMS: atom_id res chain seq x y z
N MET A 1 37.11 25.34 3.38
CA MET A 1 36.12 25.09 4.47
C MET A 1 34.68 25.45 4.09
N ARG A 2 34.40 26.58 3.41
CA ARG A 2 33.01 26.98 3.05
C ARG A 2 32.24 26.01 2.14
N THR A 3 32.88 25.34 1.19
CA THR A 3 32.22 24.39 0.27
C THR A 3 31.72 23.12 0.96
N PHE A 4 32.47 22.62 1.95
CA PHE A 4 32.04 21.48 2.76
C PHE A 4 30.79 21.79 3.58
N THR A 5 30.65 23.01 4.11
CA THR A 5 29.46 23.41 4.86
C THR A 5 28.20 23.45 3.99
N PHE A 6 28.29 23.89 2.73
CA PHE A 6 27.16 23.87 1.79
C PHE A 6 26.78 22.45 1.33
N VAL A 7 27.77 21.55 1.15
CA VAL A 7 27.51 20.13 0.84
C VAL A 7 26.85 19.42 2.04
N LEU A 8 27.29 19.73 3.26
CA LEU A 8 26.67 19.17 4.47
C LEU A 8 25.24 19.70 4.68
N LEU A 9 25.01 20.99 4.42
CA LEU A 9 23.70 21.63 4.57
C LEU A 9 22.70 21.10 3.53
N SER A 10 23.14 20.88 2.28
CA SER A 10 22.32 20.27 1.23
C SER A 10 21.97 18.80 1.53
N LEU A 11 22.90 18.01 2.10
CA LEU A 11 22.61 16.66 2.61
C LEU A 11 21.63 16.66 3.78
N LEU A 12 21.73 17.64 4.69
CA LEU A 12 20.80 17.79 5.82
C LEU A 12 19.38 18.15 5.37
N LEU A 13 19.23 18.96 4.31
CA LEU A 13 17.93 19.31 3.74
C LEU A 13 17.26 18.13 3.01
N PHE A 14 18.03 17.23 2.38
CA PHE A 14 17.52 15.94 1.88
C PHE A 14 16.88 15.08 2.97
N SER A 15 17.29 15.27 4.23
CA SER A 15 16.82 14.44 5.33
C SER A 15 15.57 14.99 6.03
N CYS A 16 15.04 16.15 5.61
CA CYS A 16 13.81 16.72 6.15
C CYS A 16 12.58 16.00 5.55
N LYS A 17 12.40 14.74 5.96
CA LYS A 17 11.26 13.91 5.53
C LYS A 17 9.99 14.46 6.16
N THR A 18 8.91 14.50 5.37
CA THR A 18 7.55 14.67 5.89
C THR A 18 7.30 13.70 7.04
N VAL A 19 6.79 14.20 8.17
CA VAL A 19 6.49 13.39 9.35
C VAL A 19 5.48 12.31 8.95
N GLN A 20 5.98 11.10 8.71
CA GLN A 20 5.14 9.93 8.47
C GLN A 20 4.45 9.61 9.80
N ARG A 21 3.14 9.84 9.87
CA ARG A 21 2.32 9.35 10.97
C ARG A 21 1.75 8.00 10.54
N PRO A 22 2.38 6.87 10.93
CA PRO A 22 1.82 5.55 10.61
C PRO A 22 0.46 5.42 11.30
N LYS A 23 -0.59 5.11 10.52
CA LYS A 23 -1.90 4.76 11.10
C LYS A 23 -1.87 3.32 11.64
N MET A 24 -0.95 2.50 11.14
CA MET A 24 -0.72 1.11 11.54
C MET A 24 0.02 1.02 12.88
N THR A 25 -0.71 1.23 13.97
CA THR A 25 -0.15 1.21 15.34
C THR A 25 -0.33 -0.14 16.05
N ALA A 26 -1.32 -0.93 15.66
CA ALA A 26 -1.59 -2.25 16.22
C ALA A 26 -0.49 -3.26 15.82
N PRO A 27 -0.12 -4.21 16.70
CA PRO A 27 0.78 -5.30 16.35
C PRO A 27 0.19 -6.20 15.24
N MET A 28 1.05 -6.65 14.33
CA MET A 28 0.78 -7.71 13.37
C MET A 28 1.09 -9.06 14.03
N ASP A 29 0.25 -9.43 14.98
CA ASP A 29 0.28 -10.71 15.69
C ASP A 29 -0.52 -11.79 14.94
N GLU A 30 -0.67 -12.97 15.55
CA GLU A 30 -1.39 -14.10 14.95
C GLU A 30 -2.86 -13.78 14.68
N ALA A 31 -3.51 -13.00 15.55
CA ALA A 31 -4.90 -12.58 15.36
C ALA A 31 -5.03 -11.63 14.17
N ALA A 32 -4.14 -10.64 14.05
CA ALA A 32 -4.09 -9.75 12.90
C ALA A 32 -3.86 -10.50 11.58
N ILE A 33 -2.95 -11.46 11.57
CA ILE A 33 -2.70 -12.32 10.41
C ILE A 33 -3.93 -13.15 10.05
N LYS A 34 -4.59 -13.73 11.06
CA LYS A 34 -5.83 -14.49 10.87
C LYS A 34 -6.93 -13.63 10.24
N THR A 35 -7.15 -12.42 10.78
CA THR A 35 -8.10 -11.45 10.23
C THR A 35 -7.83 -11.14 8.75
N LEU A 36 -6.56 -10.92 8.39
CA LEU A 36 -6.18 -10.69 6.98
C LEU A 36 -6.39 -11.93 6.09
N ASN A 37 -6.13 -13.14 6.62
CA ASN A 37 -6.20 -14.39 5.87
C ASN A 37 -7.63 -14.87 5.61
N GLU A 38 -8.56 -14.54 6.51
CA GLU A 38 -9.98 -14.88 6.42
C GLU A 38 -10.77 -13.80 5.67
N GLY A 39 -10.27 -12.56 5.67
CA GLY A 39 -10.92 -11.42 5.05
C GLY A 39 -11.09 -11.50 3.53
N THR A 40 -12.27 -11.08 3.07
CA THR A 40 -12.55 -10.75 1.67
C THR A 40 -12.75 -9.25 1.58
N TYR A 41 -12.03 -8.58 0.68
CA TYR A 41 -11.99 -7.12 0.59
C TYR A 41 -12.42 -6.64 -0.80
N TYR A 42 -13.08 -5.49 -0.86
CA TYR A 42 -13.38 -4.82 -2.13
C TYR A 42 -12.11 -4.31 -2.79
N VAL A 43 -12.05 -4.33 -4.13
CA VAL A 43 -10.83 -3.94 -4.88
C VAL A 43 -10.54 -2.43 -4.87
N TYR A 44 -11.52 -1.61 -4.53
CA TYR A 44 -11.40 -0.16 -4.40
C TYR A 44 -11.46 0.23 -2.92
N SER A 45 -10.61 1.17 -2.51
CA SER A 45 -10.67 1.75 -1.17
C SER A 45 -11.91 2.62 -0.99
N GLU A 46 -12.27 2.86 0.26
CA GLU A 46 -13.29 3.87 0.56
C GLU A 46 -12.83 5.26 0.12
N PRO A 47 -13.76 6.10 -0.38
CA PRO A 47 -13.48 7.50 -0.62
C PRO A 47 -13.28 8.22 0.72
N MET A 48 -12.14 8.90 0.88
CA MET A 48 -11.93 9.85 1.98
C MET A 48 -12.05 11.27 1.42
N GLU A 49 -12.49 12.25 2.22
CA GLU A 49 -12.88 13.61 1.78
C GLU A 49 -11.92 14.33 0.81
N LYS A 50 -10.64 13.97 0.78
CA LYS A 50 -9.60 14.60 -0.06
C LYS A 50 -8.82 13.61 -0.93
N GLN A 51 -9.28 12.38 -1.06
CA GLN A 51 -8.54 11.29 -1.68
C GLN A 51 -9.44 10.49 -2.61
N ALA A 52 -9.00 10.35 -3.86
CA ALA A 52 -9.67 9.46 -4.80
C ALA A 52 -9.53 8.01 -4.33
N PRO A 53 -10.56 7.17 -4.51
CA PRO A 53 -10.48 5.74 -4.26
C PRO A 53 -9.26 5.11 -4.96
N LEU A 54 -8.50 4.33 -4.20
CA LEU A 54 -7.35 3.60 -4.70
C LEU A 54 -7.77 2.18 -5.09
N PHE A 55 -7.44 1.78 -6.31
CA PHE A 55 -7.45 0.37 -6.68
C PHE A 55 -6.29 -0.37 -6.00
N PHE A 56 -6.54 -1.55 -5.42
CA PHE A 56 -5.57 -2.24 -4.60
C PHE A 56 -4.21 -2.44 -5.32
N PRO A 57 -3.10 -1.86 -4.81
CA PRO A 57 -1.85 -1.72 -5.58
C PRO A 57 -1.15 -3.01 -6.03
N LEU A 58 -1.50 -4.15 -5.45
CA LEU A 58 -0.91 -5.45 -5.78
C LEU A 58 -1.74 -6.25 -6.80
N LEU A 59 -2.90 -5.73 -7.21
CA LEU A 59 -3.62 -6.32 -8.34
C LEU A 59 -3.06 -5.81 -9.67
N PRO A 60 -3.10 -6.64 -10.73
CA PRO A 60 -2.63 -6.21 -12.05
C PRO A 60 -3.47 -5.06 -12.61
N LYS A 61 -2.84 -4.17 -13.39
CA LYS A 61 -3.52 -3.02 -13.99
C LYS A 61 -4.58 -3.44 -15.01
N GLU A 62 -4.33 -4.53 -15.72
CA GLU A 62 -5.28 -5.11 -16.68
C GLU A 62 -6.56 -5.57 -15.95
N TYR A 63 -6.45 -5.93 -14.67
CA TYR A 63 -7.63 -6.24 -13.87
C TYR A 63 -8.40 -4.96 -13.50
N GLN A 64 -7.73 -3.86 -13.18
CA GLN A 64 -8.36 -2.58 -12.87
C GLN A 64 -9.30 -2.09 -13.97
N GLU A 65 -8.91 -2.23 -15.23
CA GLU A 65 -9.71 -1.82 -16.39
C GLU A 65 -11.02 -2.60 -16.55
N THR A 66 -11.05 -3.84 -16.05
CA THR A 66 -12.19 -4.76 -16.16
C THR A 66 -12.94 -4.96 -14.85
N ALA A 67 -12.40 -4.47 -13.74
CA ALA A 67 -12.93 -4.70 -12.41
C ALA A 67 -14.17 -3.83 -12.17
N LEU A 68 -15.30 -4.51 -11.92
CA LEU A 68 -16.51 -3.87 -11.44
C LEU A 68 -16.28 -3.28 -10.03
N PRO A 69 -17.01 -2.22 -9.63
CA PRO A 69 -16.87 -1.62 -8.30
C PRO A 69 -17.03 -2.62 -7.14
N LEU A 70 -17.87 -3.63 -7.31
CA LEU A 70 -18.12 -4.69 -6.32
C LEU A 70 -17.15 -5.87 -6.39
N SER A 71 -16.12 -5.81 -7.23
CA SER A 71 -15.11 -6.87 -7.35
C SER A 71 -14.34 -7.01 -6.05
N ARG A 72 -13.88 -8.24 -5.77
CA ARG A 72 -13.29 -8.58 -4.48
C ARG A 72 -12.01 -9.37 -4.63
N PHE A 73 -11.18 -9.32 -3.59
CA PHE A 73 -9.98 -10.12 -3.47
C PHE A 73 -9.81 -10.64 -2.04
N LYS A 74 -9.02 -11.71 -1.91
CA LYS A 74 -8.61 -12.28 -0.62
C LYS A 74 -7.11 -12.15 -0.47
N LEU A 75 -6.68 -11.93 0.77
CA LEU A 75 -5.27 -11.91 1.13
C LEU A 75 -4.90 -13.16 1.90
N GLN A 76 -3.66 -13.61 1.75
CA GLN A 76 -3.07 -14.60 2.63
C GLN A 76 -1.62 -14.20 2.95
N VAL A 77 -1.39 -13.75 4.17
CA VAL A 77 -0.07 -13.51 4.74
C VAL A 77 0.48 -14.84 5.25
N LYS A 78 1.64 -15.23 4.72
CA LYS A 78 2.44 -16.38 5.17
C LYS A 78 3.86 -15.88 5.44
N ALA A 79 4.10 -15.44 6.68
CA ALA A 79 5.35 -14.80 7.09
C ALA A 79 5.73 -13.63 6.16
N ASP A 80 6.90 -13.72 5.52
CA ASP A 80 7.41 -12.69 4.59
C ASP A 80 6.75 -12.72 3.21
N SER A 81 5.82 -13.64 2.95
CA SER A 81 5.10 -13.73 1.68
C SER A 81 3.64 -13.32 1.84
N LEU A 82 3.11 -12.63 0.83
CA LEU A 82 1.72 -12.25 0.72
C LEU A 82 1.14 -12.81 -0.58
N TYR A 83 0.01 -13.50 -0.50
CA TYR A 83 -0.71 -14.00 -1.66
C TYR A 83 -2.00 -13.24 -1.82
N VAL A 84 -2.30 -12.83 -3.05
CA VAL A 84 -3.54 -12.12 -3.42
C VAL A 84 -4.32 -13.03 -4.34
N SER A 85 -5.51 -13.43 -3.94
CA SER A 85 -6.45 -14.21 -4.77
C SER A 85 -7.57 -13.31 -5.27
N TYR A 86 -7.88 -13.33 -6.55
CA TYR A 86 -8.97 -12.55 -7.14
C TYR A 86 -9.64 -13.30 -8.30
N GLN A 87 -10.86 -12.90 -8.65
CA GLN A 87 -11.59 -13.47 -9.78
C GLN A 87 -11.46 -12.54 -10.99
N LYS A 88 -10.96 -13.07 -12.11
CA LYS A 88 -10.92 -12.38 -13.39
C LYS A 88 -11.97 -12.97 -14.31
N VAL A 89 -12.79 -12.11 -14.92
CA VAL A 89 -13.70 -12.50 -16.00
C VAL A 89 -12.84 -12.84 -17.22
N LYS A 90 -12.89 -14.09 -17.68
CA LYS A 90 -12.17 -14.55 -18.86
C LYS A 90 -13.02 -14.39 -20.12
N ASP A 91 -14.30 -14.72 -20.01
CA ASP A 91 -15.32 -14.64 -21.05
C ASP A 91 -16.63 -14.14 -20.41
N SER A 92 -17.65 -13.76 -21.19
CA SER A 92 -18.92 -13.16 -20.73
C SER A 92 -19.69 -13.97 -19.66
N THR A 93 -19.33 -15.23 -19.44
CA THR A 93 -19.92 -16.13 -18.42
C THR A 93 -18.90 -16.83 -17.53
N THR A 94 -17.59 -16.76 -17.81
CA THR A 94 -16.59 -17.55 -17.08
C THR A 94 -15.67 -16.67 -16.25
N THR A 95 -15.62 -16.93 -14.94
CA THR A 95 -14.65 -16.34 -14.03
C THR A 95 -13.56 -17.35 -13.68
N VAL A 96 -12.31 -16.90 -13.69
CA VAL A 96 -11.14 -17.71 -13.29
C VAL A 96 -10.54 -17.12 -12.03
N ARG A 97 -10.26 -18.01 -11.06
CA ARG A 97 -9.52 -17.63 -9.85
C ARG A 97 -8.04 -17.49 -10.18
N MET A 98 -7.51 -16.29 -10.00
CA MET A 98 -6.09 -15.97 -10.11
C MET A 98 -5.48 -15.87 -8.73
N VAL A 99 -4.21 -16.25 -8.60
CA VAL A 99 -3.41 -16.11 -7.37
C VAL A 99 -2.06 -15.51 -7.72
N ALA A 100 -1.74 -14.37 -7.12
CA ALA A 100 -0.45 -13.69 -7.27
C ALA A 100 0.32 -13.72 -5.94
N GLY A 101 1.57 -14.16 -5.98
CA GLY A 101 2.46 -14.23 -4.82
C GLY A 101 3.47 -13.09 -4.79
N PHE A 102 3.58 -12.42 -3.66
CA PHE A 102 4.46 -11.26 -3.45
C PHE A 102 5.41 -11.50 -2.28
N LYS A 103 6.71 -11.34 -2.51
CA LYS A 103 7.71 -11.28 -1.44
C LYS A 103 7.71 -9.89 -0.78
N GLY A 104 7.85 -9.87 0.53
CA GLY A 104 7.98 -8.68 1.37
C GLY A 104 8.65 -9.00 2.69
N LYS A 105 8.31 -8.27 3.75
CA LYS A 105 8.78 -8.51 5.11
C LYS A 105 7.66 -8.28 6.11
N GLN A 106 7.40 -9.25 6.98
CA GLN A 106 6.56 -9.04 8.14
C GLN A 106 7.32 -8.18 9.17
N LYS A 107 6.70 -7.09 9.59
CA LYS A 107 7.19 -6.21 10.66
C LYS A 107 6.25 -6.31 11.86
N LYS A 108 6.68 -5.71 12.98
CA LYS A 108 5.94 -5.74 14.24
C LYS A 108 4.47 -5.33 14.10
N ASN A 109 4.15 -4.35 13.25
CA ASN A 109 2.81 -3.76 13.14
C ASN A 109 2.17 -3.89 11.75
N PHE A 110 2.94 -4.33 10.75
CA PHE A 110 2.48 -4.35 9.37
C PHE A 110 3.32 -5.31 8.54
N TRP A 111 2.79 -5.75 7.41
CA TRP A 111 3.58 -6.37 6.36
C TRP A 111 4.02 -5.29 5.37
N GLN A 112 5.28 -5.30 4.93
CA GLN A 112 5.78 -4.29 3.98
C GLN A 112 6.41 -4.91 2.74
N ARG A 113 6.35 -4.16 1.64
CA ARG A 113 7.10 -4.46 0.41
C ARG A 113 7.58 -3.17 -0.23
N TYR A 114 8.81 -3.22 -0.75
CA TYR A 114 9.31 -2.20 -1.67
C TYR A 114 9.01 -2.66 -3.09
N ASN A 115 8.16 -1.92 -3.81
CA ASN A 115 7.97 -2.10 -5.25
C ASN A 115 9.15 -1.51 -6.02
N ARG A 116 9.73 -0.44 -5.46
CA ARG A 116 10.94 0.19 -5.99
C ARG A 116 11.79 0.73 -4.85
N PHE A 117 13.09 0.51 -4.94
CA PHE A 117 14.08 1.15 -4.08
C PHE A 117 15.35 1.30 -4.91
N ARG A 118 15.56 2.48 -5.49
CA ARG A 118 16.72 2.76 -6.33
C ARG A 118 17.42 4.01 -5.82
N ILE A 119 18.73 3.92 -5.74
CA ILE A 119 19.61 5.05 -5.41
C ILE A 119 20.59 5.17 -6.58
N TYR A 120 20.75 6.39 -7.10
CA TYR A 120 21.65 6.73 -8.19
C TYR A 120 22.73 7.69 -7.65
N PRO A 121 23.89 7.20 -7.20
CA PRO A 121 24.84 7.98 -6.42
C PRO A 121 25.98 8.61 -7.27
N PHE A 122 25.65 9.46 -8.25
CA PHE A 122 26.63 10.11 -9.14
C PHE A 122 27.08 11.49 -8.63
N ILE A 123 27.56 11.53 -7.39
CA ILE A 123 27.94 12.78 -6.69
C ILE A 123 29.20 13.40 -7.34
N PRO A 124 29.29 14.74 -7.50
CA PRO A 124 28.31 15.78 -7.15
C PRO A 124 27.30 16.11 -8.27
N ILE A 125 27.41 15.45 -9.42
CA ILE A 125 26.63 15.80 -10.62
C ILE A 125 25.16 15.46 -10.44
N TYR A 126 24.86 14.27 -9.91
CA TYR A 126 23.51 13.77 -9.75
C TYR A 126 23.39 12.81 -8.56
N LEU A 127 22.42 13.04 -7.68
CA LEU A 127 21.99 12.07 -6.68
C LEU A 127 20.49 11.84 -6.84
N GLY A 128 20.07 10.62 -7.12
CA GLY A 128 18.65 10.26 -7.26
C GLY A 128 18.24 9.22 -6.25
N VAL A 129 17.05 9.35 -5.67
CA VAL A 129 16.40 8.35 -4.81
C VAL A 129 14.99 8.14 -5.33
N ASP A 130 14.62 6.89 -5.59
CA ASP A 130 13.28 6.49 -6.03
C ASP A 130 12.80 5.31 -5.18
N ILE A 131 11.87 5.61 -4.27
CA ILE A 131 11.30 4.66 -3.32
C ILE A 131 9.80 4.55 -3.60
N ASP A 132 9.32 3.33 -3.78
CA ASP A 132 7.91 2.96 -3.78
C ASP A 132 7.75 1.80 -2.79
N ARG A 133 7.01 2.04 -1.71
CA ARG A 133 6.78 1.10 -0.63
C ARG A 133 5.30 1.06 -0.30
N ILE A 134 4.81 -0.15 -0.11
CA ILE A 134 3.49 -0.41 0.45
C ILE A 134 3.62 -1.04 1.83
N ARG A 135 2.68 -0.73 2.71
CA ARG A 135 2.46 -1.45 3.97
C ARG A 135 1.01 -1.87 4.08
N ILE A 136 0.78 -2.99 4.73
CA ILE A 136 -0.53 -3.62 4.87
C ILE A 136 -0.70 -4.07 6.32
N ALA A 137 -1.86 -3.76 6.89
CA ALA A 137 -2.28 -4.21 8.21
C ALA A 137 -3.81 -4.23 8.28
N PRO A 138 -4.42 -5.02 9.17
CA PRO A 138 -5.84 -4.87 9.46
C PRO A 138 -6.06 -3.61 10.33
N ASP A 139 -7.22 -2.98 10.19
CA ASP A 139 -7.73 -1.99 11.16
C ASP A 139 -8.38 -2.70 12.36
N LYS A 140 -8.78 -1.93 13.37
CA LYS A 140 -9.55 -2.40 14.54
C LYS A 140 -10.84 -3.11 14.15
N ASP A 141 -11.44 -2.65 13.06
CA ASP A 141 -12.68 -3.18 12.49
C ASP A 141 -12.45 -4.38 11.56
N GLY A 142 -11.20 -4.82 11.37
CA GLY A 142 -10.85 -5.92 10.47
C GLY A 142 -10.82 -5.55 8.99
N ASP A 143 -11.12 -4.30 8.65
CA ASP A 143 -10.88 -3.70 7.34
C ASP A 143 -9.38 -3.67 7.01
N LEU A 144 -9.06 -3.59 5.72
CA LEU A 144 -7.68 -3.63 5.26
C LEU A 144 -7.11 -2.21 5.13
N LEU A 145 -6.13 -1.88 5.96
CA LEU A 145 -5.34 -0.66 5.84
C LEU A 145 -4.19 -0.87 4.86
N VAL A 146 -4.03 0.05 3.93
CA VAL A 146 -2.93 0.08 2.97
C VAL A 146 -2.27 1.44 2.98
N GLU A 147 -1.04 1.52 3.47
CA GLU A 147 -0.21 2.71 3.36
C GLU A 147 0.61 2.65 2.07
N VAL A 148 0.53 3.69 1.25
CA VAL A 148 1.34 3.86 0.05
C VAL A 148 2.33 5.00 0.29
N TYR A 149 3.61 4.72 0.10
CA TYR A 149 4.68 5.71 0.15
C TYR A 149 5.45 5.71 -1.17
N LYS A 150 5.46 6.87 -1.83
CA LYS A 150 6.27 7.11 -3.02
C LYS A 150 7.14 8.33 -2.77
N ASP A 151 8.42 8.21 -3.03
CA ASP A 151 9.37 9.27 -2.74
C ASP A 151 10.42 9.29 -3.84
N ARG A 152 10.33 10.33 -4.65
CA ARG A 152 11.23 10.58 -5.75
C ARG A 152 11.98 11.87 -5.46
N GLN A 153 13.24 11.72 -5.08
CA GLN A 153 14.12 12.82 -4.76
C GLN A 153 15.28 12.83 -5.75
N GLY A 154 15.75 14.03 -6.05
CA GLY A 154 16.86 14.21 -6.98
C GLY A 154 17.61 15.48 -6.64
N ALA A 155 18.92 15.46 -6.83
CA ALA A 155 19.71 16.68 -6.94
C ALA A 155 20.55 16.60 -8.19
N VAL A 156 20.62 17.72 -8.90
CA VAL A 156 21.60 17.95 -9.97
C VAL A 156 22.45 19.12 -9.54
N MET A 157 23.74 18.89 -9.33
CA MET A 157 24.66 19.88 -8.75
C MET A 157 24.10 20.46 -7.43
N PHE A 158 23.63 21.71 -7.44
CA PHE A 158 23.08 22.42 -6.27
C PHE A 158 21.55 22.54 -6.27
N VAL A 159 20.86 22.07 -7.31
CA VAL A 159 19.40 22.16 -7.41
C VAL A 159 18.78 20.86 -6.93
N GLN A 160 17.88 20.95 -5.97
CA GLN A 160 17.18 19.80 -5.37
C GLN A 160 15.72 19.76 -5.83
N PHE A 161 15.20 18.56 -6.00
CA PHE A 161 13.81 18.29 -6.38
C PHE A 161 13.28 17.16 -5.53
N PHE A 162 12.07 17.33 -5.02
CA PHE A 162 11.42 16.36 -4.15
C PHE A 162 9.97 16.18 -4.61
N ASN A 163 9.56 14.94 -4.78
CA ASN A 163 8.16 14.57 -4.94
C ASN A 163 7.87 13.39 -4.01
N THR A 164 7.30 13.72 -2.85
CA THR A 164 6.94 12.75 -1.82
C THR A 164 5.42 12.67 -1.74
N TYR A 165 4.91 11.45 -1.86
CA TYR A 165 3.52 11.10 -1.68
C TYR A 165 3.42 10.05 -0.59
N TYR A 166 2.58 10.31 0.40
CA TYR A 166 2.29 9.39 1.48
C TYR A 166 0.80 9.44 1.77
N ASP A 167 0.16 8.29 1.74
CA ASP A 167 -1.26 8.21 2.05
C ASP A 167 -1.67 6.85 2.62
N THR A 168 -2.83 6.82 3.29
CA THR A 168 -3.40 5.61 3.88
C THR A 168 -4.82 5.40 3.40
N PHE A 169 -5.04 4.25 2.79
CA PHE A 169 -6.32 3.84 2.23
C PHE A 169 -6.92 2.70 3.05
N VAL A 170 -8.26 2.67 3.13
CA VAL A 170 -9.01 1.63 3.82
C VAL A 170 -9.81 0.86 2.77
N PHE A 171 -9.65 -0.45 2.74
CA PHE A 171 -10.44 -1.35 1.89
C PHE A 171 -11.41 -2.12 2.78
N LYS A 172 -12.71 -1.91 2.54
CA LYS A 172 -13.76 -2.54 3.34
C LYS A 172 -13.75 -4.05 3.21
N ARG A 173 -13.92 -4.72 4.34
CA ARG A 173 -14.20 -6.15 4.40
C ARG A 173 -15.66 -6.40 4.03
N GLU A 174 -15.92 -7.46 3.27
CA GLU A 174 -17.26 -7.82 2.82
C GLU A 174 -18.23 -8.10 3.97
N GLU A 175 -17.78 -8.80 5.01
CA GLU A 175 -18.60 -9.20 6.17
C GLU A 175 -19.22 -8.00 6.92
N HIS A 176 -18.70 -6.78 6.73
CA HIS A 176 -19.29 -5.57 7.33
C HIS A 176 -20.55 -5.05 6.63
N ASN A 177 -20.90 -5.58 5.45
CA ASN A 177 -22.14 -5.25 4.75
C ASN A 177 -23.32 -6.18 5.10
N GLU A 178 -23.09 -7.21 5.93
CA GLU A 178 -24.16 -8.05 6.49
C GLU A 178 -24.56 -7.54 7.89
N LEU A 179 -25.20 -6.38 7.97
CA LEU A 179 -26.05 -6.02 9.13
C LEU A 179 -27.45 -6.61 8.90
N PRO A 180 -28.11 -7.08 9.98
CA PRO A 180 -29.03 -8.20 9.94
C PRO A 180 -30.25 -7.86 9.09
N GLU A 181 -30.63 -8.81 8.26
CA GLU A 181 -31.99 -8.90 7.73
C GLU A 181 -32.94 -8.70 8.92
N LYS A 182 -33.65 -7.56 8.94
CA LYS A 182 -34.65 -7.25 9.95
C LYS A 182 -35.57 -8.46 10.04
N THR A 183 -35.46 -9.22 11.11
CA THR A 183 -36.49 -10.15 11.54
C THR A 183 -37.70 -9.29 11.88
N THR A 184 -38.54 -9.05 10.88
CA THR A 184 -39.89 -8.56 11.10
C THR A 184 -40.72 -9.82 11.27
N THR A 185 -40.78 -10.30 12.50
CA THR A 185 -41.75 -11.31 12.92
C THR A 185 -43.12 -10.66 12.87
N GLU A 186 -44.04 -11.36 12.19
CA GLU A 186 -45.51 -11.34 12.19
C GLU A 186 -46.26 -10.20 12.91
#